data_AF-A0A8T4INX2-F1
#
_entry.id   AF-A0A8T4INX2-F1
#
_cell.length_a   1.000
_cell.length_b   1.000
_cell.length_c   1.000
_cell.angle_alpha   90.00
_cell.angle_beta   90.00
_cell.angle_gamma   90.00
#
_symmetry.space_group_name_H-M   'P 1'
#
loop_
_entity.id
_entity.type
_entity.pdbx_description
1 polymer ?
#
loop_
_entity_poly.entity_id
_entity_poly.type
_entity_poly.pdbx_seq_one_letter_code
_entity_poly.pdbx_strand_id
1 'polypeptide(L)'
;MTVTTFPDRLRATRRTAFHLEMRDSYTPNDPTYLSWKRDEPIDAMEVYRPWLDLVRDAVGRGVAVRRARIVSEPVSDYIRFEHSVTPMNLAAGEEVRWLTRRRASNIALPGNDFWILDNELVRFGHFSGEGDVLGEEWTEDPAVVKLCASAFDAVWARAVPHQEYKI
;
A
#
# COMPACT_ATOMS: atom_id res chain seq x y z
N MET A 1 -4.52 12.38 26.38
CA MET A 1 -5.25 11.98 25.16
C MET A 1 -4.40 10.92 24.48
N THR A 2 -4.89 9.70 24.32
CA THR A 2 -4.18 8.64 23.60
C THR A 2 -4.08 9.03 22.13
N VAL A 3 -2.86 9.03 21.58
CA VAL A 3 -2.64 9.24 20.14
C VAL A 3 -3.21 8.03 19.41
N THR A 4 -4.23 8.22 18.58
CA THR A 4 -4.84 7.14 17.81
C THR A 4 -3.89 6.68 16.71
N THR A 5 -3.46 5.41 16.77
CA THR A 5 -2.50 4.84 15.82
C THR A 5 -3.16 4.41 14.51
N PHE A 6 -2.38 4.14 13.46
CA PHE A 6 -2.92 3.55 12.23
C PHE A 6 -3.68 2.22 12.49
N PRO A 7 -3.13 1.24 13.25
CA PRO A 7 -3.87 0.04 13.60
C PRO A 7 -5.23 0.31 14.25
N ASP A 8 -5.32 1.29 15.17
CA ASP A 8 -6.59 1.62 15.83
C ASP A 8 -7.60 2.18 14.83
N ARG A 9 -7.15 3.00 13.88
CA ARG A 9 -8.01 3.56 12.82
C ARG A 9 -8.46 2.50 11.83
N LEU A 10 -7.58 1.58 11.43
CA LEU A 10 -7.95 0.46 10.55
C LEU A 10 -8.92 -0.52 11.24
N ARG A 11 -8.82 -0.71 12.56
CA ARG A 11 -9.83 -1.44 13.35
C ARG A 11 -11.18 -0.72 13.38
N ALA A 12 -11.18 0.61 13.36
CA ALA A 12 -12.39 1.41 13.36
C ALA A 12 -13.07 1.50 11.98
N THR A 13 -12.32 1.29 10.88
CA THR A 13 -12.84 1.30 9.50
C THR A 13 -13.99 0.30 9.30
N ARG A 14 -15.01 0.72 8.55
CA ARG A 14 -16.28 0.01 8.39
C ARG A 14 -16.56 -0.47 6.96
N ARG A 15 -16.08 0.24 5.94
CA ARG A 15 -16.45 0.03 4.54
C ARG A 15 -15.25 -0.20 3.65
N THR A 16 -14.27 0.71 3.67
CA THR A 16 -13.17 0.70 2.69
C THR A 16 -11.85 1.15 3.31
N ALA A 17 -10.76 0.45 3.02
CA ALA A 17 -9.40 0.88 3.32
C ALA A 17 -8.54 0.72 2.06
N PHE A 18 -8.23 1.83 1.40
CA PHE A 18 -7.52 1.82 0.13
C PHE A 18 -6.13 2.43 0.27
N HIS A 19 -5.12 1.79 -0.32
CA HIS A 19 -3.72 2.22 -0.27
C HIS A 19 -3.15 2.45 -1.66
N LEU A 20 -2.61 3.65 -1.92
CA LEU A 20 -1.87 3.95 -3.13
C LEU A 20 -0.38 4.10 -2.81
N GLU A 21 0.43 3.24 -3.42
CA GLU A 21 1.89 3.26 -3.38
C GLU A 21 2.42 3.68 -4.74
N MET A 22 3.33 4.66 -4.79
CA MET A 22 3.81 5.23 -6.06
C MET A 22 5.33 5.23 -6.21
N ARG A 23 6.06 4.79 -5.17
CA ARG A 23 7.53 4.74 -5.16
C ARG A 23 8.05 3.41 -5.70
N ASP A 24 9.24 3.44 -6.28
CA ASP A 24 9.92 2.23 -6.75
C ASP A 24 10.81 1.57 -5.68
N SER A 25 10.86 2.14 -4.46
CA SER A 25 11.64 1.60 -3.34
C SER A 25 11.16 2.18 -2.01
N TYR A 26 11.10 1.33 -0.98
CA TYR A 26 10.79 1.68 0.41
C TYR A 26 11.81 1.02 1.33
N THR A 27 12.36 1.73 2.30
CA THR A 27 13.29 1.18 3.32
C THR A 27 14.21 0.06 2.78
N PRO A 28 15.09 0.31 1.80
CA PRO A 28 15.90 -0.72 1.14
C PRO A 28 16.93 -1.39 2.07
N ASN A 29 17.00 -0.95 3.34
CA ASN A 29 17.77 -1.58 4.40
C ASN A 29 16.91 -2.50 5.29
N ASP A 30 15.64 -2.73 4.94
CA ASP A 30 14.76 -3.63 5.66
C ASP A 30 15.33 -5.07 5.66
N PRO A 31 15.39 -5.76 6.82
CA PRO A 31 15.97 -7.09 6.92
C PRO A 31 15.32 -8.13 6.02
N THR A 32 14.01 -8.04 5.75
CA THR A 32 13.31 -9.00 4.88
C THR A 32 13.70 -8.82 3.42
N TYR A 33 13.77 -7.57 2.96
CA TYR A 33 14.27 -7.27 1.63
C TYR A 33 15.75 -7.66 1.48
N LEU A 34 16.58 -7.37 2.49
CA LEU A 34 17.99 -7.73 2.45
C LEU A 34 18.23 -9.25 2.45
N SER A 35 17.42 -10.01 3.20
CA SER A 35 17.47 -11.48 3.21
C SER A 35 17.01 -12.04 1.86
N TRP A 36 15.90 -11.52 1.33
CA TRP A 36 15.40 -11.87 -0.01
C TRP A 36 16.46 -11.62 -1.09
N LYS A 37 17.16 -10.48 -1.03
CA LYS A 37 18.22 -10.12 -1.99
C LYS A 37 19.43 -11.07 -1.94
N ARG A 38 19.64 -11.75 -0.81
CA ARG A 38 20.74 -12.71 -0.61
C ARG A 38 20.29 -14.17 -0.77
N ASP A 39 19.04 -14.41 -1.16
CA ASP A 39 18.42 -15.74 -1.14
C ASP A 39 18.53 -16.44 0.23
N GLU A 40 18.53 -15.65 1.31
CA GLU A 40 18.59 -16.15 2.70
C GLU A 40 17.17 -16.44 3.22
N PRO A 41 16.96 -17.54 3.94
CA PRO A 41 15.64 -17.89 4.45
C PRO A 41 15.19 -16.89 5.51
N ILE A 42 14.05 -16.24 5.27
CA ILE A 42 13.32 -15.47 6.26
C ILE A 42 11.84 -15.84 6.20
N ASP A 43 11.23 -16.09 7.35
CA ASP A 43 9.79 -16.31 7.43
C ASP A 43 9.08 -14.94 7.34
N ALA A 44 8.89 -14.46 6.11
CA ALA A 44 8.16 -13.22 5.85
C ALA A 44 6.74 -13.27 6.44
N MET A 45 6.09 -14.43 6.46
CA MET A 45 4.75 -14.58 7.05
C MET A 45 4.77 -14.32 8.56
N GLU A 46 5.81 -14.77 9.26
CA GLU A 46 6.00 -14.46 10.67
C GLU A 46 6.27 -12.96 10.89
N VAL A 47 7.18 -12.38 10.11
CA VAL A 47 7.54 -10.95 10.23
C VAL A 47 6.32 -10.05 9.99
N TYR A 48 5.52 -10.36 8.96
CA TYR A 48 4.35 -9.56 8.61
C TYR A 48 3.07 -9.98 9.33
N ARG A 49 3.10 -11.01 10.19
CA ARG A 49 1.92 -11.53 10.90
C ARG A 49 1.07 -10.44 11.55
N PRO A 50 1.62 -9.46 12.30
CA PRO A 50 0.80 -8.42 12.92
C PRO A 50 0.02 -7.59 11.91
N TRP A 51 0.62 -7.29 10.75
CA TRP A 51 -0.04 -6.60 9.64
C TRP A 51 -1.12 -7.48 9.00
N LEU A 52 -0.78 -8.74 8.69
CA LEU A 52 -1.67 -9.67 8.03
C LEU A 52 -2.91 -9.96 8.88
N ASP A 53 -2.76 -10.11 10.20
CA ASP A 53 -3.87 -10.32 11.13
C ASP A 53 -4.78 -9.09 11.19
N LEU A 54 -4.21 -7.88 11.21
CA LEU A 54 -4.98 -6.63 11.16
C LEU A 54 -5.83 -6.52 9.87
N VAL A 55 -5.26 -6.90 8.73
CA VAL A 55 -5.99 -6.93 7.44
C VAL A 55 -7.07 -8.00 7.45
N ARG A 56 -6.77 -9.22 7.90
CA ARG A 56 -7.77 -10.30 8.02
C ARG A 56 -8.95 -9.90 8.90
N ASP A 57 -8.68 -9.25 10.02
CA ASP A 57 -9.73 -8.75 10.90
C ASP A 57 -10.59 -7.70 10.21
N ALA A 58 -9.99 -6.78 9.44
CA ALA A 58 -10.75 -5.78 8.68
C ALA A 58 -11.63 -6.43 7.60
N VAL A 59 -11.07 -7.34 6.82
CA VAL A 59 -11.80 -8.08 5.78
C VAL A 59 -12.91 -8.94 6.40
N GLY A 60 -12.65 -9.60 7.52
CA GLY A 60 -13.63 -10.41 8.26
C GLY A 60 -14.82 -9.59 8.78
N ARG A 61 -14.64 -8.28 9.02
CA ARG A 61 -15.72 -7.33 9.34
C ARG A 61 -16.45 -6.80 8.10
N GLY A 62 -16.04 -7.17 6.90
CA GLY A 62 -16.62 -6.72 5.63
C GLY A 62 -15.97 -5.46 5.03
N VAL A 63 -14.81 -5.02 5.55
CA VAL A 63 -14.08 -3.89 4.97
C VAL A 63 -13.41 -4.32 3.66
N ALA A 64 -13.65 -3.59 2.57
CA ALA A 64 -12.90 -3.77 1.33
C ALA A 64 -11.49 -3.17 1.48
N VAL A 65 -10.48 -4.03 1.61
CA VAL A 65 -9.07 -3.62 1.68
C VAL A 65 -8.44 -3.76 0.30
N ARG A 66 -7.94 -2.65 -0.26
CA ARG A 66 -7.39 -2.62 -1.62
C ARG A 66 -6.08 -1.87 -1.67
N ARG A 67 -5.14 -2.36 -2.49
CA ARG A 67 -3.86 -1.70 -2.74
C ARG A 67 -3.55 -1.60 -4.21
N ALA A 68 -3.25 -0.39 -4.64
CA ALA A 68 -2.74 -0.12 -5.97
C ALA A 68 -1.28 0.33 -5.87
N ARG A 69 -0.44 -0.20 -6.76
CA ARG A 69 0.96 0.19 -6.88
C ARG A 69 1.24 0.80 -8.25
N ILE A 70 1.82 1.99 -8.30
CA ILE A 70 2.36 2.58 -9.52
C ILE A 70 3.86 2.32 -9.58
N VAL A 71 4.32 1.60 -10.60
CA VAL A 71 5.71 1.10 -10.67
C VAL A 71 6.43 1.46 -11.98
N SER A 72 7.75 1.62 -11.92
CA SER A 72 8.61 1.78 -13.10
C SER A 72 8.72 0.44 -13.81
N GLU A 73 8.91 0.50 -15.12
CA GLU A 73 9.31 -0.67 -15.91
C GLU A 73 10.54 -0.33 -16.76
N PRO A 74 11.62 -1.13 -16.70
CA PRO A 74 11.80 -2.34 -15.88
C PRO A 74 11.70 -2.08 -14.37
N VAL A 75 11.15 -3.03 -13.61
CA VAL A 75 10.94 -2.88 -12.17
C VAL A 75 12.27 -2.88 -11.40
N SER A 76 12.31 -2.18 -10.26
CA SER A 76 13.44 -2.24 -9.33
C SER A 76 13.48 -3.58 -8.60
N ASP A 77 14.61 -3.90 -7.97
CA ASP A 77 14.73 -5.08 -7.11
C ASP A 77 13.76 -5.02 -5.92
N TYR A 78 13.48 -3.82 -5.41
CA TYR A 78 12.50 -3.66 -4.33
C TYR A 78 11.09 -4.03 -4.80
N ILE A 79 10.69 -3.61 -6.00
CA ILE A 79 9.39 -3.99 -6.57
C ILE A 79 9.35 -5.49 -6.89
N ARG A 80 10.46 -6.12 -7.31
CA ARG A 80 10.55 -7.60 -7.43
C ARG A 80 10.28 -8.28 -6.10
N PHE A 81 10.89 -7.78 -5.03
CA PHE A 81 10.65 -8.25 -3.67
C PHE A 81 9.18 -8.10 -3.28
N GLU A 82 8.62 -6.89 -3.38
CA GLU A 82 7.20 -6.64 -3.03
C GLU A 82 6.25 -7.53 -3.81
N HIS A 83 6.51 -7.72 -5.11
CA HIS A 83 5.71 -8.61 -5.96
C HIS A 83 5.79 -10.05 -5.44
N SER A 84 6.98 -10.54 -5.09
CA SER A 84 7.18 -11.90 -4.57
C SER A 84 6.47 -12.17 -3.24
N VAL A 85 6.32 -11.16 -2.38
CA VAL A 85 5.67 -11.29 -1.05
C VAL A 85 4.18 -10.91 -1.06
N THR A 86 3.68 -10.29 -2.14
CA THR A 86 2.26 -9.93 -2.30
C THR A 86 1.27 -11.09 -2.14
N PRO A 87 1.59 -12.37 -2.47
CA PRO A 87 0.68 -13.48 -2.16
C PRO A 87 0.21 -13.54 -0.70
N MET A 88 1.01 -13.05 0.26
CA MET A 88 0.60 -12.97 1.67
C MET A 88 -0.51 -11.94 1.90
N ASN A 89 -0.45 -10.79 1.24
CA ASN A 89 -1.52 -9.78 1.26
C ASN A 89 -2.82 -10.37 0.71
N LEU A 90 -2.74 -11.08 -0.42
CA LEU A 90 -3.89 -11.76 -1.02
C LEU A 90 -4.48 -12.81 -0.07
N ALA A 91 -3.63 -13.59 0.60
CA ALA A 91 -4.06 -14.57 1.59
C ALA A 91 -4.73 -13.94 2.83
N ALA A 92 -4.40 -12.68 3.15
CA ALA A 92 -5.09 -11.92 4.19
C ALA A 92 -6.44 -11.32 3.73
N GLY A 93 -6.76 -11.42 2.44
CA GLY A 93 -8.01 -10.93 1.85
C GLY A 93 -7.90 -9.54 1.19
N GLU A 94 -6.70 -8.97 1.11
CA GLU A 94 -6.47 -7.71 0.39
C GLU A 94 -6.52 -7.92 -1.13
N GLU A 95 -7.17 -7.03 -1.86
CA GLU A 95 -7.08 -6.99 -3.32
C GLU A 95 -5.89 -6.14 -3.75
N VAL A 96 -4.99 -6.67 -4.58
CA VAL A 96 -3.78 -5.93 -5.03
C VAL A 96 -3.74 -5.80 -6.55
N ARG A 97 -3.50 -4.58 -7.03
CA ARG A 97 -3.32 -4.26 -8.46
C ARG A 97 -2.08 -3.42 -8.73
N TRP A 98 -1.56 -3.52 -9.94
CA TRP A 98 -0.33 -2.89 -10.40
C TRP A 98 -0.57 -2.04 -11.64
N LEU A 99 -0.07 -0.81 -11.63
CA LEU A 99 -0.14 0.11 -12.76
C LEU A 99 1.26 0.53 -13.17
N THR A 100 1.62 0.25 -14.42
CA THR A 100 2.88 0.75 -14.99
C THR A 100 2.87 2.29 -14.99
N ARG A 101 3.96 2.95 -14.60
CA ARG A 101 4.02 4.42 -14.50
C ARG A 101 3.71 5.13 -15.81
N ARG A 102 4.04 4.51 -16.95
CA ARG A 102 3.69 5.02 -18.29
C ARG A 102 2.17 5.18 -18.51
N ARG A 103 1.35 4.39 -17.83
CA ARG A 103 -0.12 4.44 -17.88
C ARG A 103 -0.73 5.37 -16.83
N ALA A 104 0.09 5.95 -15.95
CA ALA A 104 -0.32 6.91 -14.93
C ALA A 104 -0.11 8.38 -15.34
N SER A 105 0.54 8.64 -16.48
CA SER A 105 0.99 9.99 -16.87
C SER A 105 -0.11 11.05 -17.00
N ASN A 106 -1.36 10.64 -17.19
CA ASN A 106 -2.52 11.55 -17.30
C ASN A 106 -3.50 11.41 -16.11
N ILE A 107 -3.04 10.87 -14.99
CA ILE A 107 -3.82 10.79 -13.75
C ILE A 107 -3.36 11.91 -12.83
N ALA A 108 -4.31 12.67 -12.28
CA ALA A 108 -4.02 13.60 -11.19
C ALA A 108 -3.78 12.78 -9.92
N LEU A 109 -2.55 12.80 -9.42
CA LEU A 109 -2.12 12.05 -8.24
C LEU A 109 -1.72 13.04 -7.12
N PRO A 110 -2.03 12.75 -5.85
CA PRO A 110 -1.38 13.46 -4.75
C PRO A 110 0.13 13.19 -4.77
N GLY A 111 0.91 14.09 -4.18
CA GLY A 111 2.38 13.98 -4.22
C GLY A 111 2.97 12.85 -3.37
N ASN A 112 2.21 12.36 -2.38
CA ASN A 112 2.65 11.32 -1.43
C ASN A 112 1.77 10.07 -1.54
N ASP A 113 2.35 8.93 -1.18
CA ASP A 113 1.60 7.70 -0.94
C ASP A 113 0.61 7.90 0.18
N PHE A 114 -0.54 7.22 0.08
CA PHE A 114 -1.60 7.43 1.05
C PHE A 114 -2.47 6.20 1.28
N TRP A 115 -2.99 6.11 2.50
CA TRP A 115 -4.20 5.37 2.79
C TRP A 115 -5.40 6.31 2.78
N ILE A 116 -6.55 5.82 2.32
CA ILE A 116 -7.86 6.44 2.54
C ILE A 116 -8.78 5.43 3.21
N LEU A 117 -9.33 5.81 4.38
CA LEU A 117 -10.22 5.00 5.19
C LEU A 117 -11.64 5.57 5.11
N ASP A 118 -12.60 4.71 4.81
CA ASP A 118 -14.04 5.01 4.67
C ASP A 118 -14.39 6.19 3.76
N ASN A 119 -13.47 6.58 2.87
CA ASN A 119 -13.58 7.79 2.05
C ASN A 119 -13.80 9.06 2.89
N GLU A 120 -13.21 9.11 4.08
CA GLU A 120 -13.39 10.17 5.08
C GLU A 120 -12.06 10.63 5.68
N LEU A 121 -11.09 9.73 5.82
CA LEU A 121 -9.82 10.01 6.45
C LEU A 121 -8.67 9.59 5.55
N VAL A 122 -7.75 10.51 5.27
CA VAL A 122 -6.52 10.24 4.54
C VAL A 122 -5.33 10.21 5.50
N ARG A 123 -4.44 9.25 5.29
CA ARG A 123 -3.10 9.20 5.89
C ARG A 123 -2.07 9.30 4.78
N PHE A 124 -1.26 10.34 4.77
CA PHE A 124 -0.05 10.39 3.94
C PHE A 124 1.13 9.76 4.66
N GLY A 125 1.90 8.96 3.94
CA GLY A 125 3.23 8.53 4.39
C GLY A 125 4.30 9.51 3.88
N HIS A 126 5.16 9.98 4.76
CA HIS A 126 6.31 10.79 4.39
C HIS A 126 7.57 9.94 4.39
N PHE A 127 8.26 9.89 3.25
CA PHE A 127 9.43 9.06 3.04
C PHE A 127 10.62 9.89 2.56
N SER A 128 11.83 9.49 2.97
CA SER A 128 13.07 10.06 2.45
C SER A 128 13.26 9.73 0.97
N GLY A 129 14.24 10.34 0.30
CA GLY A 129 14.59 9.96 -1.08
C GLY A 129 14.96 8.47 -1.21
N GLU A 130 15.62 7.93 -0.18
CA GLU A 130 16.03 6.52 -0.08
C GLU A 130 14.88 5.59 0.31
N GLY A 131 13.74 6.15 0.75
CA GLY A 131 12.53 5.39 1.09
C GLY A 131 12.34 5.11 2.58
N ASP A 132 13.17 5.68 3.47
CA ASP A 132 12.99 5.57 4.92
C ASP A 132 11.73 6.32 5.37
N VAL A 133 11.01 5.79 6.36
CA VAL A 133 9.85 6.45 6.95
C VAL A 133 10.31 7.66 7.76
N LEU A 134 9.87 8.86 7.36
CA LEU A 134 10.12 10.11 8.08
C LEU A 134 8.94 10.53 8.97
N GLY A 135 7.76 10.01 8.70
CA GLY A 135 6.56 10.29 9.49
C GLY A 135 5.28 10.05 8.71
N GLU A 136 4.20 10.55 9.28
CA GLU A 136 2.86 10.46 8.69
C GLU A 136 2.08 11.74 8.96
N GLU A 137 1.13 12.03 8.08
CA GLU A 137 0.17 13.11 8.22
C GLU A 137 -1.25 12.56 8.07
N TRP A 138 -2.18 13.08 8.85
CA TRP A 138 -3.59 12.70 8.82
C TRP A 138 -4.46 13.90 8.51
N THR A 139 -5.46 13.72 7.65
CA THR A 139 -6.40 14.78 7.30
C THR A 139 -7.79 14.24 6.96
N GLU A 140 -8.80 15.00 7.39
CA GLU A 140 -10.22 14.80 7.06
C GLU A 140 -10.73 15.95 6.16
N ASP A 141 -9.84 16.76 5.59
CA ASP A 141 -10.20 17.84 4.67
C ASP A 141 -10.95 17.24 3.45
N PRO A 142 -12.23 17.61 3.23
CA PRO A 142 -13.04 17.04 2.16
C PRO A 142 -12.43 17.19 0.76
N ALA A 143 -11.67 18.27 0.51
CA ALA A 143 -11.02 18.48 -0.78
C ALA A 143 -9.86 17.49 -0.99
N VAL A 144 -9.08 17.23 0.07
CA VAL A 144 -7.97 16.28 0.04
C VAL A 144 -8.47 14.84 -0.05
N VAL A 145 -9.50 14.50 0.73
CA VAL A 145 -10.18 13.19 0.67
C VAL A 145 -10.69 12.93 -0.75
N LYS A 146 -11.38 13.90 -1.35
CA LYS A 146 -11.88 13.79 -2.74
C LYS A 146 -10.76 13.60 -3.76
N LEU A 147 -9.67 14.35 -3.63
CA LEU A 147 -8.49 14.19 -4.49
C LEU A 147 -7.95 12.75 -4.41
N CYS A 148 -7.69 12.27 -3.20
CA CYS A 148 -7.10 10.95 -2.96
C CYS A 148 -8.03 9.82 -3.44
N ALA A 149 -9.33 9.91 -3.16
CA ALA A 149 -10.34 8.96 -3.63
C ALA A 149 -10.36 8.89 -5.16
N SER A 150 -10.44 10.04 -5.84
CA SER A 150 -10.48 10.09 -7.30
C SER A 150 -9.19 9.57 -7.95
N ALA A 151 -8.04 9.85 -7.33
CA ALA A 151 -6.75 9.33 -7.77
C ALA A 151 -6.70 7.80 -7.63
N PHE A 152 -7.11 7.27 -6.48
CA PHE A 152 -7.16 5.82 -6.25
C PHE A 152 -8.07 5.12 -7.27
N ASP A 153 -9.30 5.60 -7.46
CA ASP A 153 -10.25 5.02 -8.40
C ASP A 153 -9.72 5.03 -9.84
N ALA A 154 -9.10 6.14 -10.24
CA ALA A 154 -8.49 6.28 -11.57
C ALA A 154 -7.33 5.30 -11.79
N VAL A 155 -6.51 5.06 -10.77
CA VAL A 155 -5.44 4.05 -10.81
C VAL A 155 -6.04 2.65 -10.84
N TRP A 156 -6.95 2.36 -9.91
CA TRP A 156 -7.57 1.03 -9.71
C TRP A 156 -8.26 0.52 -10.98
N ALA A 157 -8.96 1.41 -11.69
CA ALA A 157 -9.65 1.09 -12.94
C ALA A 157 -8.70 0.69 -14.09
N ARG A 158 -7.44 1.16 -14.07
CA ARG A 158 -6.44 0.88 -15.11
C ARG A 158 -5.45 -0.21 -14.71
N ALA A 159 -5.27 -0.42 -13.42
CA ALA A 159 -4.29 -1.33 -12.85
C ALA A 159 -4.66 -2.80 -13.10
N VAL A 160 -3.64 -3.64 -13.28
CA VAL A 160 -3.75 -5.07 -13.56
C VAL A 160 -3.76 -5.85 -12.24
N PRO A 161 -4.68 -6.81 -12.04
CA PRO A 161 -4.66 -7.69 -10.87
C PRO A 161 -3.32 -8.41 -10.70
N HIS A 162 -2.87 -8.61 -9.45
CA HIS A 162 -1.57 -9.21 -9.16
C HIS A 162 -1.33 -10.55 -9.87
N GLN A 163 -2.36 -11.40 -9.97
CA GLN A 163 -2.27 -12.72 -10.63
C GLN A 163 -1.90 -12.60 -12.12
N GLU A 164 -2.31 -11.52 -12.77
CA GLU A 164 -2.11 -11.25 -14.20
C GLU A 164 -0.87 -10.39 -14.47
N TYR A 165 -0.42 -9.58 -13.50
CA TYR A 165 0.72 -8.69 -13.66
C TYR A 165 2.05 -9.46 -13.57
N LYS A 166 2.80 -9.48 -14.68
CA LYS A 166 4.10 -10.15 -14.81
C LYS A 166 5.22 -9.09 -14.86
N ILE A 167 6.31 -9.36 -14.15
CA ILE A 167 7.50 -8.49 -14.04
C ILE A 167 8.76 -9.17 -14.56
#